data_AF-E2B4Q5-F1
#
_entry.id   AF-E2B4Q5-F1
#
_cell.length_a   1.000
_cell.length_b   1.000
_cell.length_c   1.000
_cell.angle_alpha   90.00
_cell.angle_beta   90.00
_cell.angle_gamma   90.00
#
_symmetry.space_group_name_H-M   'P 1'
#
loop_
_entity.id
_entity.type
_entity.pdbx_description
1 polymer ?
#
loop_
_entity_poly.entity_id
_entity_poly.type
_entity_poly.pdbx_seq_one_letter_code
_entity_poly.pdbx_strand_id
1 'polypeptide(L)'
;MDPSSNFSSYRSTLKAAMWRSAGATDERQRIVVPFFSLLVKDLYFLNEGCSNKLPNGHINFEKFWQLAKQVTEFIAWKQVACPFEKNPRVIAFLQASPVLTENALALASFECEPPDNNPEKERYKALKNAASTILADMRDYRDINNLDANESTASSTSEKDCAGRSSRTPAEQRLKSLDGSMRTFTVDVARE
;
A
#
# COMPACT_ATOMS: atom_id res chain seq x y z
N MET A 1 11.76 -17.83 1.04
CA MET A 1 10.51 -17.88 0.24
C MET A 1 10.91 -18.22 -1.18
N ASP A 2 10.99 -19.51 -1.52
CA ASP A 2 11.36 -19.97 -2.86
C ASP A 2 10.12 -19.92 -3.79
N PRO A 3 10.16 -19.18 -4.92
CA PRO A 3 9.04 -19.12 -5.86
C PRO A 3 8.84 -20.39 -6.70
N SER A 4 9.79 -21.33 -6.67
CA SER A 4 9.74 -22.57 -7.44
C SER A 4 8.46 -23.36 -7.22
N SER A 5 7.97 -23.99 -8.30
CA SER A 5 6.72 -24.78 -8.30
C SER A 5 5.53 -24.04 -7.66
N ASN A 6 5.39 -22.74 -7.95
CA ASN A 6 4.36 -21.88 -7.39
C ASN A 6 4.37 -21.84 -5.85
N PHE A 7 5.55 -21.65 -5.26
CA PHE A 7 5.74 -21.54 -3.82
C PHE A 7 5.32 -22.81 -3.04
N SER A 8 5.51 -24.00 -3.60
CA SER A 8 5.04 -25.27 -3.03
C SER A 8 5.50 -25.50 -1.57
N SER A 9 6.78 -25.24 -1.28
CA SER A 9 7.36 -25.36 0.06
C SER A 9 6.69 -24.41 1.07
N TYR A 10 6.50 -23.15 0.67
CA TYR A 10 5.80 -22.16 1.49
C TYR A 10 4.35 -22.57 1.74
N ARG A 11 3.63 -23.04 0.70
CA ARG A 11 2.23 -23.47 0.82
C ARG A 11 2.07 -24.63 1.80
N SER A 12 2.97 -25.62 1.75
CA SER A 12 3.00 -26.73 2.70
C SER A 12 3.25 -26.23 4.14
N THR A 13 4.18 -25.28 4.30
CA THR A 13 4.49 -24.67 5.60
C THR A 13 3.31 -23.87 6.16
N LEU A 14 2.65 -23.08 5.33
CA LEU A 14 1.46 -22.30 5.70
C LEU A 14 0.33 -23.24 6.12
N LYS A 15 0.05 -24.28 5.33
CA LYS A 15 -0.95 -25.29 5.68
C LYS A 15 -0.64 -25.89 7.05
N ALA A 16 0.60 -26.32 7.29
CA ALA A 16 1.00 -26.87 8.59
C ALA A 16 0.85 -25.85 9.74
N ALA A 17 1.15 -24.57 9.50
CA ALA A 17 0.94 -23.52 10.49
C ALA A 17 -0.53 -23.31 10.82
N MET A 18 -1.41 -23.35 9.82
CA MET A 18 -2.86 -23.27 10.00
C MET A 18 -3.41 -24.44 10.83
N TRP A 19 -2.95 -25.67 10.55
CA TRP A 19 -3.32 -26.85 11.34
C TRP A 19 -2.92 -26.71 12.81
N ARG A 20 -1.71 -26.19 13.08
CA ARG A 20 -1.25 -25.95 14.45
C ARG A 20 -2.05 -24.85 15.13
N SER A 21 -2.34 -23.75 14.43
CA SER A 21 -3.12 -22.63 14.96
C SER A 21 -4.53 -23.05 15.35
N ALA A 22 -5.21 -23.85 14.51
CA ALA A 22 -6.57 -24.32 14.78
C ALA A 22 -6.68 -25.19 16.06
N GLY A 23 -5.64 -25.97 16.36
CA GLY A 23 -5.58 -26.83 17.55
C GLY A 23 -4.86 -26.23 18.76
N ALA A 24 -4.37 -24.98 18.65
CA ALA A 24 -3.53 -24.40 19.68
C ALA A 24 -4.33 -24.02 20.93
N THR A 25 -3.84 -24.45 22.10
CA THR A 25 -4.33 -24.01 23.41
C THR A 25 -3.69 -22.68 23.85
N ASP A 26 -2.43 -22.45 23.46
CA ASP A 26 -1.69 -21.21 23.68
C ASP A 26 -2.00 -20.19 22.58
N GLU A 27 -2.41 -18.98 22.98
CA GLU A 27 -2.71 -17.86 22.08
C GLU A 27 -1.53 -17.49 21.18
N ARG A 28 -0.30 -17.64 21.66
CA ARG A 28 0.92 -17.34 20.88
C ARG A 28 1.05 -18.23 19.66
N GLN A 29 0.52 -19.44 19.73
CA GLN A 29 0.58 -20.42 18.65
C GLN A 29 -0.59 -20.30 17.66
N ARG A 30 -1.59 -19.44 17.96
CA ARG A 30 -2.73 -19.17 17.07
C ARG A 30 -2.39 -18.18 15.97
N ILE A 31 -1.32 -17.39 16.12
CA ILE A 31 -0.95 -16.34 15.16
C ILE A 31 -0.41 -16.96 13.87
N VAL A 32 -1.07 -16.64 12.76
CA VAL A 32 -0.62 -16.96 11.40
C VAL A 32 -0.60 -15.67 10.59
N VAL A 33 0.58 -15.30 10.08
CA VAL A 33 0.74 -14.15 9.19
C VAL A 33 1.16 -14.68 7.81
N PRO A 34 0.24 -14.78 6.84
CA PRO A 34 0.57 -15.26 5.51
C PRO A 34 1.34 -14.21 4.70
N PHE A 35 2.10 -14.65 3.71
CA PHE A 35 2.61 -13.81 2.64
C PHE A 35 1.46 -13.30 1.77
N PHE A 36 1.01 -12.09 2.06
CA PHE A 36 -0.23 -11.54 1.53
C PHE A 36 -0.26 -11.43 -0.01
N SER A 37 0.86 -11.09 -0.64
CA SER A 37 0.93 -10.99 -2.11
C SER A 37 0.68 -12.33 -2.80
N LEU A 38 1.06 -13.45 -2.19
CA LEU A 38 0.76 -14.78 -2.74
C LEU A 38 -0.72 -15.12 -2.61
N LEU A 39 -1.38 -14.73 -1.50
CA LEU A 39 -2.83 -14.84 -1.36
C LEU A 39 -3.56 -14.00 -2.42
N VAL A 40 -3.12 -12.75 -2.64
CA VAL A 40 -3.69 -11.89 -3.69
C VAL A 40 -3.53 -12.52 -5.08
N LYS A 41 -2.35 -13.08 -5.38
CA LYS A 41 -2.11 -13.83 -6.62
C LYS A 41 -3.10 -15.00 -6.76
N ASP A 42 -3.33 -15.76 -5.70
CA ASP A 42 -4.26 -16.90 -5.73
C ASP A 42 -5.71 -16.45 -5.94
N LEU A 43 -6.15 -15.38 -5.26
CA LEU A 43 -7.46 -14.78 -5.47
C LEU A 43 -7.65 -14.27 -6.89
N TYR A 44 -6.61 -13.65 -7.46
CA TYR A 44 -6.63 -13.19 -8.85
C TYR A 44 -6.84 -14.35 -9.82
N PHE A 45 -6.04 -15.43 -9.72
CA PHE A 45 -6.19 -16.57 -10.62
C PHE A 45 -7.51 -17.33 -10.43
N LEU A 46 -8.00 -17.42 -9.19
CA LEU A 46 -9.32 -17.99 -8.91
C LEU A 46 -10.44 -17.14 -9.53
N ASN A 47 -10.30 -15.81 -9.49
CA ASN A 47 -11.26 -14.91 -10.13
C ASN A 47 -11.20 -15.02 -11.66
N GLU A 48 -10.03 -14.96 -12.27
CA GLU A 48 -9.90 -15.01 -13.73
C GLU A 48 -10.19 -16.39 -14.33
N GLY A 49 -10.04 -17.46 -13.53
CA GLY A 49 -10.23 -18.83 -13.99
C GLY A 49 -11.68 -19.22 -14.32
N CYS A 50 -12.68 -18.41 -13.96
CA CYS A 50 -14.10 -18.72 -14.17
C CYS A 50 -14.94 -17.47 -14.43
N SER A 51 -15.98 -17.59 -15.27
CA SER A 51 -16.94 -16.51 -15.53
C SER A 51 -17.81 -16.20 -14.31
N ASN A 52 -18.12 -14.92 -14.10
CA ASN A 52 -19.06 -14.46 -13.05
C ASN A 52 -20.49 -14.95 -13.26
N LYS A 53 -20.84 -15.27 -14.51
CA LYS A 53 -22.13 -15.80 -14.90
C LYS A 53 -21.96 -17.14 -15.60
N LEU A 54 -22.93 -18.02 -15.39
CA LEU A 54 -23.09 -19.26 -16.15
C LEU A 54 -23.59 -18.94 -17.57
N PRO A 55 -23.52 -19.89 -18.53
CA PRO A 55 -24.01 -19.68 -19.90
C PRO A 55 -25.50 -19.30 -19.99
N ASN A 56 -26.29 -19.66 -18.99
CA ASN A 56 -27.71 -19.28 -18.87
C ASN A 56 -27.91 -17.86 -18.31
N GLY A 57 -26.84 -17.09 -18.07
CA GLY A 57 -26.90 -15.73 -17.54
C GLY A 57 -27.05 -15.62 -16.02
N HIS A 58 -27.25 -16.72 -15.29
CA HIS A 58 -27.31 -16.73 -13.83
C HIS A 58 -25.94 -16.50 -13.19
N ILE A 59 -25.94 -16.04 -11.94
CA ILE A 59 -24.72 -15.88 -11.14
C ILE A 59 -24.03 -17.23 -10.94
N ASN A 60 -22.72 -17.28 -11.14
CA ASN A 60 -21.91 -18.46 -10.86
C ASN A 60 -21.58 -18.53 -9.35
N PHE A 61 -22.52 -19.03 -8.55
CA PHE A 61 -22.34 -19.15 -7.10
C PHE A 61 -21.13 -19.98 -6.69
N GLU A 62 -20.72 -20.99 -7.48
CA GLU A 62 -19.55 -21.80 -7.17
C GLU A 62 -18.26 -20.96 -7.17
N LYS A 63 -18.09 -20.07 -8.15
CA LYS A 63 -16.96 -19.13 -8.18
C LYS A 63 -16.94 -18.25 -6.93
N PHE A 64 -18.06 -17.61 -6.62
CA PHE A 64 -18.16 -16.70 -5.47
C PHE A 64 -17.96 -17.45 -4.15
N TRP A 65 -18.43 -18.68 -4.05
CA TRP A 65 -18.22 -19.54 -2.90
C TRP A 65 -16.74 -19.88 -2.69
N GLN A 66 -16.02 -20.22 -3.76
CA GLN A 66 -14.58 -20.48 -3.68
C GLN A 66 -13.80 -19.23 -3.26
N LEU A 67 -14.13 -18.06 -3.82
CA LEU A 67 -13.54 -16.78 -3.39
C LEU A 67 -13.85 -16.48 -1.92
N ALA A 68 -15.11 -16.67 -1.51
CA ALA A 68 -15.54 -16.45 -0.14
C ALA A 68 -14.78 -17.33 0.87
N LYS A 69 -14.50 -18.60 0.53
CA LYS A 69 -13.67 -19.48 1.38
C LYS A 69 -12.29 -18.88 1.65
N GLN A 70 -11.60 -18.44 0.60
CA GLN A 70 -10.26 -17.87 0.72
C GLN A 70 -10.25 -16.58 1.55
N VAL A 71 -11.23 -15.70 1.32
CA VAL A 71 -11.35 -14.44 2.07
C VAL A 71 -11.73 -14.67 3.53
N THR A 72 -12.63 -15.62 3.80
CA THR A 72 -13.08 -15.94 5.16
C THR A 72 -11.92 -16.44 6.02
N GLU A 73 -11.08 -17.30 5.46
CA GLU A 73 -9.89 -17.80 6.14
C GLU A 73 -8.90 -16.68 6.48
N PHE A 74 -8.68 -15.74 5.57
CA PHE A 74 -7.87 -14.55 5.86
C PHE A 74 -8.47 -13.66 6.96
N ILE A 75 -9.79 -13.44 6.94
CA ILE A 75 -10.48 -12.66 7.98
C ILE A 75 -10.30 -13.32 9.35
N ALA A 76 -10.41 -14.65 9.43
CA ALA A 76 -10.21 -15.38 10.67
C ALA A 76 -8.81 -15.12 11.26
N TRP A 77 -7.76 -15.16 10.44
CA TRP A 77 -6.39 -14.86 10.90
C TRP A 77 -6.22 -13.41 11.34
N LYS A 78 -6.82 -12.47 10.60
CA LYS A 78 -6.77 -11.04 10.94
C LYS A 78 -7.44 -10.74 12.30
N GLN A 79 -8.48 -11.49 12.67
CA GLN A 79 -9.22 -11.29 13.91
C GLN A 79 -8.52 -11.90 15.14
N VAL A 80 -7.49 -12.71 14.96
CA VAL A 80 -6.74 -13.28 16.10
C VAL A 80 -6.04 -12.14 16.85
N ALA A 81 -6.33 -12.03 18.15
CA ALA A 81 -5.66 -11.06 19.02
C ALA A 81 -4.17 -11.40 19.15
N CYS A 82 -3.31 -10.39 18.97
CA CYS A 82 -1.87 -10.56 19.11
C CYS A 82 -1.47 -10.57 20.58
N PRO A 83 -0.93 -11.68 21.13
CA PRO A 83 -0.60 -11.80 22.55
C PRO A 83 0.78 -11.20 22.90
N PHE A 84 1.47 -10.57 21.94
CA PHE A 84 2.78 -9.99 22.15
C PHE A 84 2.67 -8.56 22.65
N GLU A 85 3.38 -8.24 23.73
CA GLU A 85 3.45 -6.88 24.26
C GLU A 85 4.03 -5.91 23.24
N LYS A 86 3.42 -4.72 23.16
CA LYS A 86 3.88 -3.65 22.29
C LYS A 86 4.98 -2.84 23.00
N ASN A 87 6.11 -2.66 22.32
CA ASN A 87 7.12 -1.71 22.75
C ASN A 87 6.99 -0.41 21.93
N PRO A 88 6.48 0.69 22.52
CA PRO A 88 6.21 1.92 21.78
C PRO A 88 7.47 2.57 21.21
N ARG A 89 8.63 2.40 21.85
CA ARG A 89 9.90 2.96 21.34
C ARG A 89 10.37 2.22 20.08
N VAL A 90 10.27 0.90 20.09
CA VAL A 90 10.62 0.07 18.92
C VAL A 90 9.65 0.35 17.76
N ILE A 91 8.36 0.44 18.05
CA ILE A 91 7.34 0.78 17.04
C ILE A 91 7.63 2.15 16.43
N ALA A 92 7.85 3.18 17.26
CA ALA A 92 8.16 4.53 16.78
C ALA A 92 9.44 4.56 15.94
N PHE A 93 10.48 3.84 16.36
CA PHE A 93 11.73 3.73 15.59
C PHE A 93 11.49 3.10 14.22
N LEU A 94 10.78 1.96 14.16
CA LEU A 94 10.49 1.27 12.89
C LEU A 94 9.60 2.12 11.96
N GLN A 95 8.67 2.90 12.52
CA GLN A 95 7.79 3.78 11.75
C GLN A 95 8.49 5.04 11.24
N ALA A 96 9.49 5.56 11.97
CA ALA A 96 10.24 6.75 11.60
C ALA A 96 11.48 6.45 10.74
N SER A 97 11.89 5.18 10.63
CA SER A 97 13.07 4.79 9.85
C SER A 97 12.87 5.16 8.37
N PRO A 98 13.85 5.85 7.74
CA PRO A 98 13.75 6.21 6.33
C PRO A 98 13.74 4.96 5.45
N VAL A 99 12.88 4.95 4.43
CA VAL A 99 12.86 3.93 3.40
C VAL A 99 13.65 4.46 2.20
N LEU A 100 14.79 3.85 1.92
CA LEU A 100 15.61 4.21 0.77
C LEU A 100 15.00 3.63 -0.51
N THR A 101 15.06 4.41 -1.59
CA THR A 101 14.76 3.90 -2.94
C THR A 101 15.84 2.93 -3.39
N GLU A 102 15.56 2.13 -4.41
CA GLU A 102 16.55 1.18 -4.96
C GLU A 102 17.85 1.89 -5.40
N ASN A 103 17.72 3.06 -6.04
CA ASN A 103 18.88 3.86 -6.45
C ASN A 103 19.67 4.42 -5.26
N ALA A 104 18.98 4.92 -4.23
CA ALA A 104 19.64 5.45 -3.03
C ALA A 104 20.36 4.33 -2.25
N LEU A 105 19.72 3.17 -2.14
CA LEU A 105 20.32 1.99 -1.52
C LEU A 105 21.53 1.49 -2.32
N ALA A 106 21.44 1.45 -3.65
CA ALA A 106 22.56 1.08 -4.51
C ALA A 106 23.73 2.08 -4.42
N LEU A 107 23.44 3.37 -4.31
CA LEU A 107 24.47 4.39 -4.11
C LEU A 107 25.17 4.22 -2.75
N ALA A 108 24.40 4.04 -1.68
CA ALA A 108 24.94 3.76 -0.35
C ALA A 108 25.78 2.47 -0.33
N SER A 109 25.38 1.44 -1.09
CA SER A 109 26.19 0.23 -1.26
C SER A 109 27.57 0.53 -1.84
N PHE A 110 27.65 1.39 -2.87
CA PHE A 110 28.93 1.78 -3.48
C PHE A 110 29.78 2.71 -2.59
N GLU A 111 29.16 3.41 -1.62
CA GLU A 111 29.89 4.18 -0.60
C GLU A 111 30.57 3.26 0.42
N CYS A 112 29.94 2.13 0.74
CA CYS A 112 30.54 1.09 1.58
C CYS A 112 31.64 0.31 0.84
N GLU A 113 31.38 -0.08 -0.41
CA GLU A 113 32.26 -0.89 -1.25
C GLU A 113 32.39 -0.25 -2.64
N PRO A 114 33.51 0.45 -2.92
CA PRO A 114 33.69 1.14 -4.20
C PRO A 114 33.68 0.20 -5.40
N PRO A 115 33.23 0.65 -6.58
CA PRO A 115 33.15 -0.18 -7.77
C PRO A 115 34.53 -0.68 -8.20
N ASP A 116 34.68 -1.99 -8.37
CA ASP A 116 35.98 -2.63 -8.65
C ASP A 116 36.23 -2.87 -10.15
N ASN A 117 35.18 -2.84 -10.95
CA ASN A 117 35.19 -3.14 -12.38
C ASN A 117 34.52 -2.04 -13.21
N ASN A 118 34.77 -2.06 -14.53
CA ASN A 118 34.23 -1.05 -15.45
C ASN A 118 32.69 -0.96 -15.46
N PRO A 119 31.92 -2.07 -15.54
CA PRO A 119 30.46 -1.96 -15.56
C PRO A 119 29.90 -1.37 -14.26
N GLU A 120 30.51 -1.65 -13.11
CA GLU A 120 30.11 -1.03 -11.85
C GLU A 120 30.45 0.46 -11.79
N LYS A 121 31.62 0.87 -12.32
CA LYS A 121 31.97 2.30 -12.42
C LYS A 121 30.96 3.07 -13.28
N GLU A 122 30.53 2.48 -14.39
CA GLU A 122 29.49 3.05 -15.25
C GLU A 122 28.14 3.12 -14.54
N ARG A 123 27.72 2.05 -13.86
CA ARG A 123 26.50 2.01 -13.06
C ARG A 123 26.52 3.06 -11.94
N TYR A 124 27.62 3.19 -11.21
CA TYR A 124 27.79 4.18 -10.16
C TYR A 124 27.68 5.61 -10.69
N LYS A 125 28.30 5.90 -11.84
CA LYS A 125 28.18 7.19 -12.52
C LYS A 125 26.73 7.49 -12.93
N ALA A 126 26.04 6.50 -13.51
CA ALA A 126 24.64 6.64 -13.89
C ALA A 126 23.73 6.93 -12.69
N LEU A 127 23.94 6.22 -11.57
CA LEU A 127 23.20 6.43 -10.31
C LEU A 127 23.43 7.84 -9.74
N LYS A 128 24.69 8.32 -9.73
CA LYS A 128 25.01 9.69 -9.29
C LYS A 128 24.34 10.76 -10.13
N ASN A 129 24.32 10.56 -11.45
CA ASN A 129 23.66 11.48 -12.36
C ASN A 129 22.14 11.51 -12.10
N ALA A 130 21.51 10.33 -11.97
CA ALA A 130 20.09 10.21 -11.67
C ALA A 130 19.71 10.89 -10.33
N ALA A 131 20.54 10.72 -9.30
CA ALA A 131 20.33 11.39 -8.01
C ALA A 131 20.46 12.92 -8.12
N SER A 132 21.40 13.40 -8.93
CA SER A 132 21.62 14.84 -9.14
C SER A 132 20.47 15.49 -9.91
N THR A 133 19.91 14.81 -10.92
CA THR A 133 18.74 15.29 -11.66
C THR A 133 17.52 15.43 -10.75
N ILE A 134 17.24 14.43 -9.91
CA ILE A 134 16.11 14.50 -8.96
C ILE A 134 16.27 15.66 -7.97
N LEU A 135 17.51 15.93 -7.51
CA LEU A 135 17.79 17.07 -6.64
C LEU A 135 17.65 18.42 -7.35
N ALA A 136 17.97 18.49 -8.65
CA ALA A 136 17.76 19.69 -9.47
C ALA A 136 16.25 19.93 -9.68
N ASP A 137 15.50 18.90 -10.08
CA ASP A 137 14.04 18.99 -10.29
C ASP A 137 13.31 19.41 -8.99
N MET A 138 13.74 18.91 -7.83
CA MET A 138 13.17 19.31 -6.54
C MET A 138 13.54 20.74 -6.10
N ARG A 139 14.65 21.29 -6.59
CA ARG A 139 15.00 22.71 -6.36
C ARG A 139 14.16 23.60 -7.25
N ASP A 140 14.06 23.28 -8.54
CA ASP A 140 13.24 24.03 -9.50
C ASP A 140 11.75 24.02 -9.09
N TYR A 141 11.22 22.90 -8.59
CA TYR A 141 9.84 22.85 -8.07
C TYR A 141 9.62 23.72 -6.83
N ARG A 142 10.64 23.87 -5.96
CA ARG A 142 10.55 24.80 -4.82
C ARG A 142 10.64 26.25 -5.25
N ASP A 143 11.44 26.57 -6.27
CA ASP A 143 11.58 27.92 -6.78
C ASP A 143 10.31 28.39 -7.50
N ILE A 144 9.62 27.50 -8.23
CA ILE A 144 8.31 27.80 -8.84
C ILE A 144 7.26 28.12 -7.75
N ASN A 145 7.17 27.32 -6.69
CA ASN A 145 6.17 27.53 -5.63
C ASN A 145 6.53 28.70 -4.66
N ASN A 146 7.75 29.21 -4.69
CA ASN A 146 8.15 30.41 -3.93
C ASN A 146 7.89 31.72 -4.70
N LEU A 147 7.60 31.67 -6.00
CA LEU A 147 7.22 32.85 -6.78
C LEU A 147 5.79 33.30 -6.48
N ASP A 148 4.87 32.38 -6.16
CA ASP A 148 3.47 32.69 -5.85
C ASP A 148 3.25 33.29 -4.45
N ALA A 149 4.22 33.16 -3.53
CA ALA A 149 4.11 33.68 -2.17
C ALA A 149 4.42 35.20 -2.06
N ASN A 150 5.01 35.82 -3.08
CA ASN A 150 5.44 37.22 -3.05
C ASN A 150 4.56 38.19 -3.86
N GLU A 151 3.57 37.71 -4.63
CA GLU A 151 2.62 38.61 -5.34
C GLU A 151 1.38 38.99 -4.52
N SER A 152 1.17 38.41 -3.34
CA SER A 152 -0.04 38.65 -2.53
C SER A 152 0.02 39.88 -1.61
N THR A 153 0.85 40.88 -1.93
CA THR A 153 0.87 42.18 -1.23
C THR A 153 0.98 43.36 -2.18
N ALA A 154 0.02 43.49 -3.11
CA ALA A 154 -0.24 44.79 -3.73
C ALA A 154 -1.70 44.92 -4.17
N SER A 155 -2.31 46.03 -3.73
CA SER A 155 -3.47 46.70 -4.34
C SER A 155 -4.88 46.19 -4.03
N SER A 156 -5.42 46.73 -2.93
CA SER A 156 -6.82 47.14 -2.77
C SER A 156 -7.34 48.01 -3.95
N THR A 157 -8.58 47.80 -4.42
CA THR A 157 -9.67 48.83 -4.50
C THR A 157 -10.95 48.32 -5.19
N SER A 158 -12.10 48.73 -4.61
CA SER A 158 -13.45 49.00 -5.16
C SER A 158 -14.35 47.87 -5.70
N GLU A 159 -15.41 47.61 -4.90
CA GLU A 159 -16.85 47.51 -5.23
C GLU A 159 -17.32 47.32 -6.70
N LYS A 160 -18.19 46.32 -6.91
CA LYS A 160 -19.59 46.54 -7.36
C LYS A 160 -20.43 45.26 -7.34
N ASP A 161 -21.66 45.43 -6.86
CA ASP A 161 -22.78 44.48 -6.85
C ASP A 161 -23.11 43.87 -8.22
N CYS A 162 -23.57 42.62 -8.22
CA CYS A 162 -24.84 42.26 -8.85
C CYS A 162 -25.32 40.87 -8.44
N ALA A 163 -26.55 40.82 -7.92
CA ALA A 163 -27.28 39.60 -7.62
C ALA A 163 -27.70 38.85 -8.91
N GLY A 164 -27.49 37.53 -8.93
CA GLY A 164 -27.92 36.65 -10.02
C GLY A 164 -28.29 35.28 -9.49
N ARG A 165 -29.59 35.06 -9.29
CA ARG A 165 -30.23 33.81 -8.87
C ARG A 165 -30.09 32.76 -9.98
N SER A 166 -29.56 31.57 -9.69
CA SER A 166 -29.79 30.39 -10.53
C SER A 166 -30.00 29.14 -9.69
N SER A 167 -31.21 28.63 -9.83
CA SER A 167 -31.80 27.43 -9.26
C SER A 167 -31.07 26.17 -9.73
N ARG A 168 -30.62 25.33 -8.79
CA ARG A 168 -30.19 23.96 -9.09
C ARG A 168 -31.28 22.96 -8.75
N THR A 169 -31.43 21.98 -9.63
CA THR A 169 -32.49 20.96 -9.67
C THR A 169 -32.25 19.85 -8.64
N PRO A 170 -33.27 19.03 -8.30
CA PRO A 170 -33.21 18.04 -7.20
C PRO A 170 -32.26 16.85 -7.39
N ALA A 171 -31.39 16.84 -8.41
CA ALA A 171 -30.46 15.75 -8.69
C ALA A 171 -29.06 15.93 -8.06
N GLU A 172 -28.73 17.11 -7.53
CA GLU A 172 -27.40 17.38 -6.91
C GLU A 172 -27.34 17.13 -5.40
N GLN A 173 -28.43 16.70 -4.76
CA GLN A 173 -28.44 16.39 -3.32
C GLN A 173 -28.26 14.91 -2.98
N ARG A 174 -27.97 14.03 -3.95
CA ARG A 174 -27.83 12.58 -3.70
C ARG A 174 -26.49 11.97 -4.11
N LEU A 175 -25.43 12.78 -4.17
CA LEU A 175 -24.05 12.31 -4.36
C LEU A 175 -23.09 12.90 -3.31
N LYS A 176 -23.49 12.90 -2.04
CA LYS A 176 -22.62 13.17 -0.88
C LYS A 176 -22.67 12.08 0.20
N SER A 177 -23.12 10.87 -0.17
CA SER A 177 -23.29 9.76 0.78
C SER A 177 -22.35 8.56 0.56
N LEU A 178 -21.46 8.58 -0.42
CA LEU A 178 -20.61 7.42 -0.73
C LEU A 178 -19.14 7.74 -1.02
N ASP A 179 -18.69 8.97 -0.76
CA ASP A 179 -17.26 9.30 -0.82
C ASP A 179 -16.68 9.39 0.60
N GLY A 180 -16.44 8.22 1.19
CA GLY A 180 -16.00 8.13 2.58
C GLY A 180 -15.48 6.76 2.95
N SER A 181 -14.69 6.10 2.09
CA SER A 181 -13.81 5.01 2.55
C SER A 181 -12.71 4.69 1.53
N MET A 182 -11.84 5.66 1.26
CA MET A 182 -10.47 5.34 0.89
C MET A 182 -9.55 6.03 1.88
N ARG A 183 -9.60 5.55 3.13
CA ARG A 183 -8.60 5.93 4.14
C ARG A 183 -7.28 5.26 3.74
N THR A 184 -6.31 6.11 3.44
CA THR A 184 -4.89 5.82 3.57
C THR A 184 -4.63 4.98 4.83
N PHE A 185 -3.78 3.96 4.70
CA PHE A 185 -3.39 3.08 5.79
C PHE A 185 -2.56 3.87 6.83
N THR A 186 -3.24 4.54 7.76
CA THR A 186 -2.68 4.89 9.06
C THR A 186 -3.07 3.79 10.04
N VAL A 187 -2.07 3.19 10.69
CA VAL A 187 -2.27 2.27 11.81
C VAL A 187 -2.76 3.11 12.98
N ASP A 188 -4.09 3.27 13.10
CA ASP A 188 -4.71 3.83 14.29
C ASP A 188 -4.54 2.82 15.44
N VAL A 189 -3.61 3.13 16.34
CA VAL A 189 -3.56 2.53 17.68
C VAL A 189 -4.73 3.14 18.46
N ALA A 190 -5.82 2.39 18.55
CA ALA A 190 -6.95 2.75 19.38
C ALA A 190 -6.48 2.94 20.84
N ARG A 191 -6.81 4.11 21.40
CA ARG A 191 -6.81 4.39 22.84
C ARG A 191 -8.03 3.70 23.45
N GLU A 192 -7.79 2.78 24.36
CA GLU A 192 -8.47 2.61 25.65
C GLU A 192 -7.59 1.71 26.53
#